data_AF-A0A0M9GTR7-F1
#
_entry.id   AF-A0A0M9GTR7-F1
#
_cell.length_a   1.000
_cell.length_b   1.000
_cell.length_c   1.000
_cell.angle_alpha   90.00
_cell.angle_beta   90.00
_cell.angle_gamma   90.00
#
_symmetry.space_group_name_H-M   'P 1'
#
loop_
_entity.id
_entity.type
_entity.pdbx_description
1 polymer ?
#
loop_
_entity_poly.entity_id
_entity_poly.type
_entity_poly.pdbx_seq_one_letter_code
_entity_poly.pdbx_strand_id
1 'polypeptide(L)'
;MADLKEGEFYLLKTYNTLLETVEEAFDYLSDEKRNTSTSVTRQMVLDSYEAIGKIAEAHVNLVLLFEKNEDALQVIAQFGELVDELEQIGHFEQNTAPEKEALQTFIKPAYETWKNQIQHHILPHIAH
;
A
#
# COMPACT_ATOMS: atom_id res chain seq x y z
N MET A 1 11.88 24.01 12.28
CA MET A 1 11.02 23.03 11.59
C MET A 1 10.85 23.55 10.18
N ALA A 2 11.25 22.80 9.17
CA ALA A 2 11.01 23.23 7.79
C ALA A 2 9.51 23.08 7.56
N ASP A 3 8.80 24.21 7.42
CA ASP A 3 7.41 24.19 6.96
C ASP A 3 7.37 23.45 5.63
N LEU A 4 6.60 22.36 5.59
CA LEU A 4 6.30 21.67 4.34
C LEU A 4 5.60 22.67 3.42
N LYS A 5 6.01 22.70 2.16
CA LYS A 5 5.26 23.43 1.15
C LYS A 5 3.88 22.80 1.02
N GLU A 6 2.89 23.60 0.66
CA GLU A 6 1.50 23.15 0.50
C GLU A 6 1.37 21.91 -0.39
N GLY A 7 2.19 21.81 -1.44
CA GLY A 7 2.26 20.64 -2.31
C GLY A 7 2.82 19.38 -1.64
N GLU A 8 3.78 19.51 -0.71
CA GLU A 8 4.36 18.38 0.03
C GLU A 8 3.37 17.86 1.08
N PHE A 9 2.66 18.77 1.75
CA PHE A 9 1.56 18.39 2.65
C PHE A 9 0.44 17.66 1.91
N TYR A 10 0.02 18.18 0.76
CA TYR A 10 -1.03 17.55 -0.06
C TYR A 10 -0.58 16.17 -0.58
N LEU A 11 0.68 16.04 -1.00
CA LEU A 11 1.27 14.76 -1.39
C LEU A 11 1.18 13.75 -0.25
N LEU A 12 1.66 14.09 0.94
CA LEU A 12 1.67 13.18 2.10
C LEU A 12 0.26 12.78 2.53
N LYS A 13 -0.70 13.70 2.48
CA LYS A 13 -2.10 13.41 2.81
C LYS A 13 -2.73 12.46 1.79
N THR A 14 -2.55 12.74 0.49
CA THR A 14 -3.04 11.87 -0.59
C THR A 14 -2.40 10.49 -0.54
N TYR A 15 -1.10 10.44 -0.28
CA TYR A 15 -0.36 9.20 -0.08
C TYR A 15 -0.92 8.39 1.10
N ASN A 16 -1.14 9.02 2.25
CA ASN A 16 -1.72 8.34 3.41
C ASN A 16 -3.13 7.80 3.11
N THR A 17 -3.97 8.55 2.40
CA THR A 17 -5.31 8.06 1.98
C THR A 17 -5.20 6.86 1.04
N LEU A 18 -4.24 6.88 0.11
CA LEU A 18 -3.99 5.75 -0.79
C LEU A 18 -3.58 4.50 -0.01
N LEU A 19 -2.75 4.66 1.03
CA LEU A 19 -2.34 3.56 1.89
C LEU A 19 -3.53 2.86 2.57
N GLU A 20 -4.44 3.64 3.15
CA GLU A 20 -5.67 3.12 3.78
C GLU A 20 -6.58 2.45 2.76
N THR A 21 -6.71 3.03 1.56
CA THR A 21 -7.57 2.47 0.49
C THR A 21 -7.11 1.06 0.07
N VAL A 22 -5.79 0.83 -0.01
CA VAL A 22 -5.24 -0.50 -0.35
C VAL A 22 -5.47 -1.51 0.78
N GLU A 23 -5.35 -1.09 2.05
CA GLU A 23 -5.66 -1.96 3.19
C GLU A 23 -7.13 -2.39 3.17
N GLU A 24 -8.05 -1.45 2.97
CA GLU A 24 -9.49 -1.74 2.84
C GLU A 24 -9.78 -2.70 1.66
N ALA A 25 -9.03 -2.57 0.57
CA ALA A 25 -9.17 -3.46 -0.57
C ALA A 25 -8.64 -4.87 -0.27
N PHE A 26 -7.54 -5.01 0.47
CA PHE A 26 -7.07 -6.31 0.95
C PHE A 26 -8.05 -6.96 1.94
N ASP A 27 -8.69 -6.17 2.80
CA ASP A 27 -9.79 -6.62 3.66
C ASP A 27 -10.97 -7.14 2.85
N TYR A 28 -11.35 -6.41 1.81
CA TYR A 28 -12.41 -6.83 0.90
C TYR A 28 -12.08 -8.17 0.23
N LEU A 29 -10.86 -8.30 -0.29
CA LEU A 29 -10.45 -9.44 -1.12
C LEU A 29 -10.18 -10.70 -0.30
N SER A 30 -9.71 -10.56 0.94
CA SER A 30 -9.45 -11.68 1.86
C SER A 30 -10.71 -12.24 2.54
N ASP A 31 -11.86 -11.57 2.43
CA ASP A 31 -13.11 -12.02 3.04
C ASP A 31 -13.62 -13.34 2.41
N GLU A 32 -13.54 -14.42 3.19
CA GLU A 32 -13.99 -15.77 2.81
C GLU A 32 -15.50 -15.82 2.51
N LYS A 33 -16.31 -14.94 3.09
CA LYS A 33 -17.77 -14.93 2.91
C LYS A 33 -18.19 -14.29 1.58
N ARG A 34 -17.27 -13.65 0.86
CA ARG A 34 -17.56 -12.99 -0.42
C ARG A 34 -17.38 -13.95 -1.59
N ASN A 35 -18.45 -14.05 -2.39
CA ASN A 35 -18.45 -14.78 -3.65
C ASN A 35 -17.42 -14.15 -4.61
N THR A 36 -16.38 -14.93 -4.89
CA THR A 36 -15.15 -14.53 -5.60
C THR A 36 -15.31 -14.29 -7.09
N SER A 37 -16.39 -14.81 -7.67
CA SER A 37 -16.59 -14.86 -9.11
C SER A 37 -17.40 -13.68 -9.67
N THR A 38 -17.51 -12.56 -8.95
CA THR A 38 -18.24 -11.39 -9.43
C THR A 38 -17.31 -10.45 -10.22
N SER A 39 -17.86 -9.74 -11.21
CA SER A 39 -17.13 -8.68 -11.92
C SER A 39 -16.60 -7.60 -10.97
N VAL A 40 -17.32 -7.36 -9.86
CA VAL A 40 -16.92 -6.42 -8.80
C VAL A 40 -15.63 -6.86 -8.13
N THR A 41 -15.49 -8.15 -7.82
CA THR A 41 -14.28 -8.69 -7.20
C THR A 41 -13.07 -8.56 -8.12
N ARG A 42 -13.25 -8.86 -9.42
CA ARG A 42 -12.17 -8.66 -10.40
C ARG A 42 -11.78 -7.19 -10.54
N GLN A 43 -12.76 -6.28 -10.59
CA GLN A 43 -12.48 -4.85 -10.65
C GLN A 43 -11.70 -4.38 -9.41
N MET A 44 -12.11 -4.85 -8.22
CA MET A 44 -11.41 -4.52 -6.97
C MET A 44 -9.94 -5.00 -6.99
N VAL A 45 -9.66 -6.19 -7.51
CA VAL A 45 -8.29 -6.67 -7.68
C VAL A 45 -7.49 -5.72 -8.57
N LEU A 46 -8.03 -5.32 -9.73
CA LEU A 46 -7.36 -4.40 -10.66
C LEU A 46 -7.13 -3.02 -10.03
N ASP A 47 -8.13 -2.49 -9.33
CA ASP A 47 -8.05 -1.20 -8.64
C ASP A 47 -6.98 -1.23 -7.53
N SER A 48 -6.85 -2.34 -6.80
CA SER A 48 -5.78 -2.55 -5.81
C SER A 48 -4.40 -2.51 -6.45
N TYR A 49 -4.20 -3.18 -7.59
CA TYR A 49 -2.91 -3.14 -8.30
C TYR A 49 -2.59 -1.75 -8.83
N GLU A 50 -3.58 -1.04 -9.37
CA GLU A 50 -3.40 0.34 -9.79
C GLU A 50 -3.00 1.24 -8.61
N ALA A 51 -3.63 1.04 -7.45
CA ALA A 51 -3.31 1.78 -6.24
C ALA A 51 -1.89 1.46 -5.73
N ILE A 52 -1.46 0.19 -5.76
CA ILE A 52 -0.08 -0.22 -5.43
C ILE A 52 0.93 0.42 -6.40
N GLY A 53 0.61 0.47 -7.70
CA GLY A 53 1.42 1.19 -8.69
C GLY A 53 1.55 2.68 -8.37
N LYS A 54 0.44 3.34 -7.99
CA LYS A 54 0.46 4.75 -7.57
C LYS A 54 1.25 4.99 -6.29
N ILE A 55 1.28 4.03 -5.36
CA ILE A 55 2.15 4.09 -4.17
C ILE A 55 3.63 4.10 -4.62
N ALA A 56 4.02 3.18 -5.51
CA ALA A 56 5.38 3.13 -6.05
C ALA A 56 5.77 4.42 -6.80
N GLU A 57 4.86 4.98 -7.60
CA GLU A 57 5.10 6.28 -8.26
C GLU A 57 5.31 7.41 -7.26
N ALA A 58 4.53 7.44 -6.17
CA ALA A 58 4.68 8.43 -5.11
C ALA A 58 6.01 8.31 -4.36
N HIS A 59 6.61 7.12 -4.31
CA HIS A 59 7.90 6.89 -3.65
C HIS A 59 9.03 7.72 -4.24
N VAL A 60 9.00 8.03 -5.54
CA VAL A 60 9.98 8.93 -6.17
C VAL A 60 9.99 10.30 -5.49
N ASN A 61 8.82 10.84 -5.17
CA ASN A 61 8.70 12.12 -4.49
C ASN A 61 8.99 12.01 -2.98
N LEU A 62 8.60 10.89 -2.35
CA LEU A 62 8.89 10.65 -0.92
C LEU A 62 10.39 10.49 -0.66
N VAL A 63 11.14 9.85 -1.55
CA VAL A 63 12.60 9.75 -1.44
C VAL A 63 13.26 11.12 -1.44
N LEU A 64 12.79 12.04 -2.29
CA LEU A 64 13.27 13.43 -2.29
C LEU A 64 12.89 14.17 -1.01
N LEU A 65 11.66 13.97 -0.53
CA LEU A 65 11.16 14.62 0.68
C LEU A 65 11.89 14.16 1.95
N PHE A 66 12.25 12.87 2.01
CA PHE A 66 12.92 12.23 3.13
C PHE A 66 14.42 11.98 2.88
N GLU A 67 15.05 12.71 1.95
CA GLU A 67 16.45 12.46 1.53
C GLU A 67 17.47 12.44 2.69
N LYS A 68 17.15 13.06 3.83
CA LYS A 68 18.00 13.16 5.03
C LYS A 68 17.58 12.23 6.16
N ASN A 69 16.57 11.39 5.94
CA ASN A 69 16.02 10.47 6.93
C ASN A 69 16.25 9.04 6.45
N GLU A 70 17.41 8.47 6.81
CA GLU A 70 17.83 7.13 6.39
C GLU A 70 16.81 6.05 6.80
N ASP A 71 16.21 6.16 7.99
CA ASP A 71 15.19 5.23 8.47
C ASP A 71 13.95 5.25 7.55
N ALA A 72 13.47 6.44 7.18
CA ALA A 72 12.33 6.57 6.27
C ALA A 72 12.65 6.03 4.87
N LEU A 73 13.87 6.28 4.35
CA LEU A 73 14.30 5.74 3.06
C LEU A 73 14.37 4.21 3.06
N GLN A 74 14.82 3.61 4.16
CA GLN A 74 14.83 2.16 4.31
C GLN A 74 13.41 1.58 4.27
N VAL A 75 12.47 2.20 5.00
CA VAL A 75 11.07 1.77 4.99
C VAL A 75 10.44 1.94 3.61
N ILE A 76 10.74 3.02 2.89
CA ILE A 76 10.27 3.20 1.50
C ILE A 76 10.80 2.08 0.60
N ALA A 77 12.08 1.71 0.73
CA ALA A 77 12.69 0.66 -0.08
C ALA A 77 12.08 -0.74 0.18
N GLN A 78 11.65 -1.03 1.42
CA GLN A 78 11.02 -2.30 1.79
C GLN A 78 9.70 -2.57 1.05
N PHE A 79 9.06 -1.53 0.50
CA PHE A 79 7.88 -1.73 -0.33
C PHE A 79 8.16 -2.53 -1.60
N GLY A 80 9.38 -2.43 -2.16
CA GLY A 80 9.78 -3.21 -3.32
C GLY A 80 9.71 -4.71 -3.05
N GLU A 81 10.17 -5.15 -1.88
CA GLU A 81 10.11 -6.56 -1.46
C GLU A 81 8.66 -7.05 -1.37
N LEU A 82 7.75 -6.21 -0.86
CA LEU A 82 6.33 -6.52 -0.79
C LEU A 82 5.69 -6.65 -2.19
N VAL A 83 6.07 -5.80 -3.14
CA VAL A 83 5.62 -5.88 -4.53
C VAL A 83 6.13 -7.16 -5.19
N ASP A 84 7.39 -7.53 -4.95
CA ASP A 84 7.96 -8.78 -5.46
C ASP A 84 7.23 -10.02 -4.90
N GLU A 85 6.87 -10.02 -3.61
CA GLU A 85 6.06 -11.07 -2.99
C GLU A 85 4.66 -11.17 -3.59
N LEU A 86 4.01 -10.03 -3.82
CA LEU A 86 2.72 -9.93 -4.49
C LEU A 86 2.75 -10.52 -5.92
N GLU A 87 3.81 -10.25 -6.68
CA GLU A 87 3.98 -10.80 -8.02
C GLU A 87 4.18 -12.33 -8.01
N GLN A 88 4.90 -12.87 -7.02
CA GLN A 88 5.15 -14.31 -6.89
C GLN A 88 3.90 -15.13 -6.56
N ILE A 89 2.97 -14.58 -5.78
CA ILE A 89 1.71 -15.25 -5.41
C ILE A 89 0.73 -15.28 -6.59
N GLY A 90 0.94 -14.43 -7.60
CA GLY A 90 0.08 -14.27 -8.75
C GLY A 90 -0.95 -13.16 -8.54
N HIS A 91 -1.43 -12.58 -9.64
CA HIS A 91 -2.19 -11.32 -9.66
C HIS A 91 -3.61 -11.39 -9.04
N PHE A 92 -3.90 -12.33 -8.13
CA PHE A 92 -5.21 -12.64 -7.53
C PHE A 92 -6.38 -12.70 -8.54
N GLU A 93 -6.09 -12.89 -9.83
CA GLU A 93 -7.06 -12.76 -10.92
C GLU A 93 -8.11 -13.88 -10.89
N GLN A 94 -7.69 -15.04 -10.39
CA GLN A 94 -8.51 -16.23 -10.28
C GLN A 94 -9.30 -16.26 -8.96
N ASN A 95 -8.87 -15.49 -7.96
CA ASN A 95 -9.40 -15.41 -6.60
C ASN A 95 -9.69 -16.81 -6.03
N THR A 96 -8.70 -17.70 -6.17
CA THR A 96 -8.78 -19.07 -5.69
C THR A 96 -8.66 -19.14 -4.16
N ALA A 97 -9.07 -20.26 -3.55
CA ALA A 97 -8.89 -20.43 -2.11
C ALA A 97 -7.42 -20.27 -1.64
N PRO A 98 -6.41 -20.83 -2.35
CA PRO A 98 -4.99 -20.57 -2.02
C PRO A 98 -4.58 -19.10 -2.15
N GLU A 99 -5.08 -18.38 -3.15
CA GLU A 99 -4.81 -16.94 -3.34
C GLU A 99 -5.40 -16.10 -2.19
N LYS A 100 -6.63 -16.41 -1.75
CA LYS A 100 -7.25 -15.77 -0.59
C LYS A 100 -6.49 -16.05 0.70
N GLU A 101 -6.11 -17.31 0.91
CA GLU A 101 -5.33 -17.72 2.06
C GLU A 101 -4.01 -16.95 2.08
N ALA A 102 -3.28 -16.93 0.95
CA ALA A 102 -2.01 -16.22 0.86
C ALA A 102 -2.15 -14.70 1.09
N LEU A 103 -3.22 -14.10 0.55
CA LEU A 103 -3.54 -12.70 0.79
C LEU A 103 -3.76 -12.42 2.29
N GLN A 104 -4.50 -13.29 2.97
CA GLN A 104 -4.83 -13.14 4.38
C GLN A 104 -3.65 -13.41 5.32
N THR A 105 -2.83 -14.42 5.02
CA THR A 105 -1.78 -14.91 5.94
C THR A 105 -0.43 -14.26 5.72
N PHE A 106 -0.14 -13.77 4.52
CA PHE A 106 1.18 -13.22 4.17
C PHE A 106 1.09 -11.76 3.73
N ILE A 107 0.36 -11.49 2.65
CA ILE A 107 0.40 -10.17 2.00
C ILE A 107 -0.22 -9.07 2.86
N LYS A 108 -1.43 -9.28 3.36
CA LYS A 108 -2.11 -8.28 4.17
C LYS A 108 -1.30 -7.94 5.44
N PRO A 109 -0.85 -8.90 6.26
CA PRO A 109 -0.01 -8.60 7.42
C PRO A 109 1.32 -7.89 7.07
N ALA A 110 1.96 -8.28 5.96
CA ALA A 110 3.19 -7.64 5.50
C ALA A 110 2.94 -6.18 5.08
N TYR A 111 1.87 -5.95 4.32
CA TYR A 111 1.43 -4.60 3.94
C TYR A 111 1.08 -3.74 5.15
N GLU A 112 0.28 -4.24 6.10
CA GLU A 112 -0.09 -3.51 7.32
C GLU A 112 1.15 -3.14 8.15
N THR A 113 2.11 -4.07 8.28
CA THR A 113 3.37 -3.82 9.00
C THR A 113 4.15 -2.70 8.34
N TRP A 114 4.37 -2.80 7.03
CA TRP A 114 5.06 -1.77 6.25
C TRP A 114 4.32 -0.43 6.28
N LYS A 115 2.99 -0.44 6.12
CA LYS A 115 2.11 0.73 6.18
C LYS A 115 2.30 1.47 7.49
N ASN A 116 2.26 0.76 8.62
CA ASN A 116 2.43 1.35 9.95
C ASN A 116 3.83 2.00 10.10
N GLN A 117 4.87 1.37 9.55
CA GLN A 117 6.22 1.93 9.57
C GLN A 117 6.31 3.23 8.76
N ILE A 118 5.79 3.26 7.54
CA ILE A 118 5.84 4.49 6.72
C ILE A 118 4.92 5.58 7.31
N GLN A 119 3.79 5.20 7.89
CA GLN A 119 2.87 6.09 8.60
C GLN A 119 3.54 6.79 9.79
N HIS A 120 4.41 6.09 10.52
CA HIS A 120 5.18 6.70 11.60
C HIS A 120 6.04 7.88 11.12
N HIS A 121 6.53 7.83 9.88
CA HIS A 121 7.32 8.90 9.30
C HIS A 121 6.46 10.03 8.70
N ILE A 122 5.32 9.73 8.08
CA ILE A 122 4.50 10.75 7.38
C ILE A 122 3.45 11.42 8.26
N LEU A 123 2.88 10.75 9.26
CA LEU A 123 1.79 11.30 10.08
C LEU A 123 2.18 12.57 10.85
N PRO A 124 3.40 12.68 11.44
CA PRO A 124 3.84 13.90 12.11
C PRO A 124 3.84 15.14 11.22
N HIS A 125 3.86 14.96 9.90
CA HIS A 125 3.90 16.01 8.89
C HIS A 125 2.51 16.43 8.39
N ILE A 126 1.46 15.65 8.66
CA ILE A 126 0.09 15.92 8.19
C ILE A 126 -0.95 16.05 9.31
N ALA A 127 -0.63 15.62 10.54
CA ALA A 127 -1.48 15.73 11.71
C ALA A 127 -1.32 17.09 12.41
N HIS A 128 -1.68 18.19 11.74
CA HIS A 128 -1.75 19.55 12.28
C HIS A 128 -3.13 20.17 12.06
#